data_AF-A0AAE5NJ63-F1
#
_entry.id   AF-A0AAE5NJ63-F1
#
_cell.length_a   1.000
_cell.length_b   1.000
_cell.length_c   1.000
_cell.angle_alpha   90.00
_cell.angle_beta   90.00
_cell.angle_gamma   90.00
#
_symmetry.space_group_name_H-M   'P 1'
#
loop_
_entity.id
_entity.type
_entity.pdbx_description
1 polymer ?
#
loop_
_entity_poly.entity_id
_entity_poly.type
_entity_poly.pdbx_seq_one_letter_code
_entity_poly.pdbx_strand_id
1 'polypeptide(L)' 'MQKVRHCSRQTCQHEATVTLSYSYADSTATIGPLSEYREPHAYDLCDYHAARLTAPQGWRVVYTVELKAERT' A
#
# COMPACT_ATOMS: atom_id res chain seq x y z
N MET A 1 16.36 -16.85 0.95
CA MET A 1 15.33 -16.47 1.93
C MET A 1 14.87 -15.05 1.61
N GLN A 2 13.73 -14.88 0.96
CA GLN A 2 13.21 -13.53 0.71
C GLN A 2 12.59 -13.03 2.01
N LYS A 3 13.06 -11.89 2.52
CA LYS A 3 12.56 -11.35 3.78
C LYS A 3 11.14 -10.88 3.55
N VAL A 4 10.17 -11.57 4.17
CA VAL A 4 8.77 -11.17 4.16
C VAL A 4 8.69 -9.72 4.63
N ARG A 5 8.07 -8.87 3.82
CA ARG A 5 7.88 -7.46 4.16
C ARG A 5 6.58 -7.35 4.93
N HIS A 6 6.64 -6.68 6.07
CA HIS A 6 5.45 -6.40 6.87
C HIS A 6 4.83 -5.08 6.46
N CYS A 7 3.52 -4.97 6.70
CA CYS A 7 2.78 -3.74 6.53
C CYS A 7 3.43 -2.58 7.30
N SER A 8 3.52 -1.43 6.64
CA SER A 8 4.15 -0.21 7.18
C SER A 8 3.25 0.53 8.19
N ARG A 9 1.99 0.11 8.34
CA ARG A 9 1.10 0.64 9.38
C ARG A 9 1.62 0.22 10.75
N GLN A 10 1.68 1.21 11.66
CA GLN A 10 2.09 0.97 13.03
C GLN A 10 1.19 -0.11 13.66
N THR A 11 1.82 -0.99 14.45
CA THR A 11 1.22 -2.16 15.12
C THR A 11 0.66 -3.27 14.21
N CYS A 12 0.71 -3.11 12.88
CA CYS A 12 0.32 -4.17 11.94
C CYS A 12 1.46 -5.19 11.76
N GLN A 13 1.15 -6.48 11.89
CA GLN A 13 2.12 -7.57 11.67
C GLN A 13 1.84 -8.36 10.37
N HIS A 14 0.76 -8.03 9.66
CA HIS A 14 0.42 -8.70 8.41
C HIS A 14 1.50 -8.49 7.35
N GLU A 15 1.62 -9.49 6.48
CA GLU A 15 2.48 -9.42 5.30
C GLU A 15 1.97 -8.32 4.36
N ALA A 16 2.89 -7.55 3.81
CA ALA A 16 2.57 -6.59 2.79
C ALA A 16 2.39 -7.31 1.45
N THR A 17 1.31 -6.97 0.76
CA THR A 17 0.89 -7.56 -0.52
C THR A 17 0.82 -6.51 -1.62
N VAL A 18 0.82 -5.22 -1.24
CA VAL A 18 0.75 -4.08 -2.14
C VAL A 18 1.72 -2.98 -1.72
N THR A 19 2.06 -2.11 -2.66
CA THR A 19 2.88 -0.93 -2.42
C THR A 19 2.07 0.33 -2.77
N LEU A 20 2.04 1.28 -1.84
CA LEU A 20 1.41 2.59 -1.96
C LEU A 20 2.45 3.65 -2.30
N SER A 21 2.21 4.41 -3.36
CA SER A 21 3.03 5.54 -3.78
C SER A 21 2.19 6.80 -3.92
N TYR A 22 2.72 7.94 -3.45
CA TYR A 22 2.06 9.24 -3.56
C TYR A 22 2.70 10.07 -4.69
N SER A 23 1.93 10.38 -5.72
CA SER A 23 2.27 11.44 -6.68
C SER A 23 1.66 12.76 -6.20
N TYR A 24 2.50 13.63 -5.66
CA TYR A 24 2.08 14.98 -5.26
C TYR A 24 1.77 15.86 -6.48
N ALA A 25 2.48 15.67 -7.60
CA ALA A 25 2.25 16.41 -8.83
C ALA A 25 0.84 16.18 -9.37
N ASP A 26 0.37 14.93 -9.34
CA ASP A 26 -0.96 14.53 -9.81
C ASP A 26 -2.00 14.47 -8.69
N SER A 27 -1.64 14.82 -7.45
CA SER A 27 -2.47 14.64 -6.25
C SER A 27 -3.12 13.26 -6.20
N THR A 28 -2.32 12.22 -6.42
CA THR A 28 -2.80 10.84 -6.59
C THR A 28 -2.03 9.88 -5.68
N ALA A 29 -2.77 8.97 -5.04
CA ALA A 29 -2.26 7.86 -4.27
C ALA A 29 -2.46 6.57 -5.08
N THR A 30 -1.38 6.00 -5.59
CA THR A 30 -1.42 4.78 -6.41
C THR A 30 -1.09 3.58 -5.53
N ILE A 31 -1.94 2.56 -5.55
CA ILE A 31 -1.74 1.29 -4.87
C ILE A 31 -1.59 0.22 -5.94
N GLY A 32 -0.39 -0.36 -6.01
CA GLY A 32 -0.04 -1.38 -7.00
C GLY A 32 0.47 -2.67 -6.35
N PRO A 33 0.93 -3.62 -7.18
CA PRO A 33 1.49 -4.86 -6.65
C PRO A 33 2.69 -4.54 -5.78
N LEU A 34 2.99 -5.42 -4.82
CA LEU A 34 4.16 -5.25 -3.97
C LEU A 34 5.43 -5.09 -4.81
N SER A 35 6.05 -3.89 -4.80
CA SER A 35 7.25 -3.58 -5.60
C SER A 35 8.36 -4.56 -5.26
N GLU A 36 9.10 -5.11 -6.23
CA GLU A 36 10.15 -6.12 -5.97
C GLU A 36 11.19 -5.68 -4.92
N TYR A 37 11.43 -4.38 -4.83
CA TYR A 37 12.35 -3.75 -3.90
C TYR A 37 11.63 -2.76 -2.99
N ARG A 38 12.22 -2.50 -1.81
CA ARG A 38 11.71 -1.49 -0.88
C ARG A 38 12.04 -0.11 -1.41
N GLU A 39 11.03 0.60 -1.90
CA GLU A 39 11.21 1.96 -2.38
C GLU A 39 11.17 2.97 -1.22
N PRO A 40 12.08 3.95 -1.18
CA PRO A 40 12.19 4.90 -0.07
C PRO A 40 10.98 5.85 0.05
N HIS A 41 10.24 6.04 -1.03
CA HIS A 41 9.08 6.94 -1.11
C HIS A 41 7.74 6.18 -1.20
N ALA A 42 7.76 4.87 -0.95
CA ALA A 42 6.58 4.04 -1.01
C ALA A 42 6.33 3.32 0.32
N TYR A 43 5.08 2.95 0.55
CA TYR A 43 4.66 2.24 1.74
C TYR A 43 4.12 0.87 1.37
N ASP A 44 4.76 -0.18 1.88
CA ASP A 44 4.26 -1.54 1.72
C ASP A 44 3.09 -1.75 2.69
N LEU A 45 1.91 -2.11 2.17
CA LEU A 45 0.68 -2.28 2.94
C LEU A 45 0.10 -3.70 2.74
N CYS A 46 -0.64 -4.20 3.73
CA CYS A 46 -1.52 -5.34 3.54
C CYS A 46 -2.84 -4.88 2.92
N ASP A 47 -3.57 -5.79 2.28
CA ASP A 47 -4.84 -5.48 1.62
C ASP A 47 -5.86 -4.78 2.54
N TYR A 48 -5.94 -5.20 3.80
CA TYR A 48 -6.83 -4.59 4.79
C TYR A 48 -6.53 -3.09 4.98
N HIS A 49 -5.26 -2.73 5.11
CA HIS A 49 -4.86 -1.34 5.31
C HIS A 49 -4.88 -0.53 4.02
N ALA A 50 -4.61 -1.17 2.89
CA ALA A 50 -4.77 -0.55 1.58
C ALA A 50 -6.24 -0.19 1.31
N ALA A 51 -7.17 -1.10 1.62
CA ALA A 51 -8.61 -0.89 1.42
C ALA A 51 -9.20 0.19 2.33
N ARG A 52 -8.57 0.44 3.49
CA ARG A 52 -8.99 1.44 4.48
C ARG A 52 -8.13 2.70 4.45
N LEU A 53 -7.26 2.83 3.45
CA LEU A 53 -6.44 4.02 3.30
C LEU A 53 -7.33 5.21 2.95
N THR A 54 -7.18 6.29 3.71
CA THR A 54 -7.78 7.58 3.39
C THR A 54 -6.71 8.48 2.80
N ALA A 55 -6.89 8.89 1.55
CA ALA A 55 -6.03 9.90 0.94
C ALA A 55 -6.40 11.31 1.42
N PRO A 56 -5.48 12.30 1.31
CA PRO A 56 -5.77 13.68 1.62
C PRO A 56 -6.95 14.24 0.80
N GLN A 57 -7.59 15.31 1.28
CA GLN A 57 -8.70 15.93 0.57
C GLN A 57 -8.28 16.39 -0.83
N GLY A 58 -9.11 16.07 -1.83
CA GLY A 58 -8.85 16.41 -3.23
C GLY A 58 -7.92 15.43 -3.95
N TRP A 59 -7.40 14.41 -3.27
CA TRP A 59 -6.56 13.40 -3.89
C TRP A 59 -7.38 12.24 -4.44
N ARG A 60 -6.90 11.64 -5.53
CA ARG A 60 -7.47 10.43 -6.09
C ARG A 60 -6.72 9.20 -5.60
N VAL A 61 -7.44 8.14 -5.25
CA VAL A 61 -6.83 6.83 -5.02
C VAL A 61 -6.99 5.97 -6.27
N VAL A 62 -5.90 5.40 -6.76
CA VAL A 62 -5.88 4.55 -7.94
C VAL A 62 -5.35 3.19 -7.53
N TYR A 63 -6.19 2.16 -7.70
CA TYR A 63 -5.79 0.77 -7.47
C TYR A 63 -5.47 0.14 -8.82
N THR A 64 -4.25 -0.36 -8.98
CA THR A 64 -3.84 -1.13 -10.18
C THR A 64 -3.84 -2.64 -9.94
N VAL A 65 -4.24 -3.04 -8.72
CA VAL A 65 -4.37 -4.42 -8.29
C VAL A 65 -5.68 -4.63 -7.55
N GLU A 66 -6.17 -5.86 -7.57
CA GLU A 66 -7.30 -6.26 -6.74
C GLU A 66 -6.83 -6.49 -5.32
N LEU A 67 -7.52 -5.84 -4.37
CA LEU A 67 -7.26 -6.06 -2.95
C LEU A 67 -8.04 -7.27 -2.47
N LYS A 68 -7.35 -8.20 -1.82
CA LYS A 68 -7.99 -9.34 -1.17
C LYS A 68 -8.53 -8.90 0.18
N ALA A 69 -9.82 -9.06 0.42
CA ALA A 69 -10.40 -8.78 1.74
C ALA A 69 -10.00 -9.88 2.76
N GLU A 70 -8.71 -9.97 3.10
CA GLU A 70 -8.21 -10.94 4.06
C GLU A 70 -8.47 -10.41 5.47
N ARG A 71 -9.55 -10.92 6.05
CA ARG A 71 -9.98 -10.68 7.43
C ARG A 71 -9.73 -11.97 8.17
N THR A 72 -8.56 -12.11 8.79
CA THR A 72 -8.25 -13.21 9.71
C THR A 72 -7.35 -12.70 10.81
#